data_AF-A0A9X3BM85-F1
#
_entry.id   AF-A0A9X3BM85-F1
#
_cell.length_a   1.000
_cell.length_b   1.000
_cell.length_c   1.000
_cell.angle_alpha   90.00
_cell.angle_beta   90.00
_cell.angle_gamma   90.00
#
_symmetry.space_group_name_H-M   'P 1'
#
loop_
_entity.id
_entity.type
_entity.pdbx_description
1 polymer ?
#
loop_
_entity_poly.entity_id
_entity_poly.type
_entity_poly.pdbx_seq_one_letter_code
_entity_poly.pdbx_strand_id
1 'polypeptide(L)'
;SSYQEAVDFADVFFVAVATPQKKGDYGADLCFVDAVMASLAVLLDKPAVIIGKSTVPVGTAERLAARVRALAPAGEAVELAWNPEFLREGFAVQDTLHPDRLVLGIGRPGSGRAEQVVREIYSDLLGDGVPF
;
A
#
# COMPACT_ATOMS: atom_id res chain seq x y z
N SER A 1 3.31 -15.42 -15.27
CA SER A 1 3.71 -15.53 -13.86
C SER A 1 2.59 -14.96 -13.01
N SER A 2 2.51 -15.32 -11.72
CA SER A 2 1.44 -14.85 -10.82
C SER A 2 1.29 -13.32 -10.75
N TYR A 3 2.36 -12.54 -10.94
CA TYR A 3 2.27 -11.08 -10.98
C TYR A 3 1.60 -10.54 -12.25
N GLN A 4 1.88 -11.14 -13.42
CA GLN A 4 1.22 -10.73 -14.66
C GLN A 4 -0.28 -10.98 -14.58
N GLU A 5 -0.68 -12.16 -14.07
CA GLU A 5 -2.09 -12.49 -13.87
C GLU A 5 -2.79 -11.50 -12.91
N ALA A 6 -2.11 -11.09 -11.84
CA ALA A 6 -2.64 -10.07 -10.94
C ALA A 6 -2.80 -8.71 -11.64
N VAL A 7 -1.83 -8.31 -12.46
CA VAL A 7 -1.86 -7.04 -13.21
C VAL A 7 -2.93 -7.04 -14.30
N ASP A 8 -3.16 -8.18 -14.94
CA ASP A 8 -4.21 -8.32 -15.95
C ASP A 8 -5.62 -8.28 -15.32
N PHE A 9 -5.74 -8.64 -14.04
CA PHE A 9 -7.01 -8.71 -13.31
C PHE A 9 -7.40 -7.40 -12.60
N ALA A 10 -6.43 -6.67 -12.03
CA ALA A 10 -6.70 -5.59 -11.09
C ALA A 10 -6.01 -4.27 -11.45
N ASP A 11 -6.62 -3.16 -11.03
CA ASP A 11 -6.02 -1.82 -11.08
C ASP A 11 -5.57 -1.33 -9.68
N VAL A 12 -5.85 -2.10 -8.64
CA VAL A 12 -5.54 -1.79 -7.24
C VAL A 12 -4.83 -2.95 -6.57
N PHE A 13 -3.69 -2.68 -5.93
CA PHE A 13 -2.82 -3.71 -5.36
C PHE A 13 -2.47 -3.41 -3.91
N PHE A 14 -2.76 -4.34 -3.01
CA PHE A 14 -2.28 -4.27 -1.63
C PHE A 14 -0.93 -4.96 -1.50
N VAL A 15 0.04 -4.26 -0.89
CA VAL A 15 1.35 -4.82 -0.55
C VAL A 15 1.47 -4.93 0.96
N ALA A 16 1.38 -6.15 1.46
CA ALA A 16 1.35 -6.49 2.88
C ALA A 16 2.40 -7.56 3.24
N VAL A 17 3.62 -7.41 2.71
CA VAL A 17 4.73 -8.33 3.02
C VAL A 17 5.40 -7.99 4.34
N ALA A 18 6.03 -9.00 4.95
CA ALA A 18 6.77 -8.82 6.19
C ALA A 18 7.98 -7.90 6.01
N THR A 19 8.25 -7.11 7.05
CA THR A 19 9.40 -6.20 7.18
C THR A 19 10.12 -6.51 8.50
N PRO A 20 10.72 -7.70 8.63
CA PRO A 20 11.31 -8.14 9.89
C PRO A 20 12.46 -7.20 10.29
N GLN A 21 12.82 -7.20 11.57
CA GLN A 21 14.00 -6.45 12.02
C GLN A 21 15.28 -7.01 11.37
N LYS A 22 16.20 -6.13 11.00
CA LYS A 22 17.53 -6.51 10.52
C LYS A 22 18.33 -7.22 11.60
N LYS A 23 19.10 -8.22 11.20
CA LYS A 23 19.99 -8.93 12.12
C LYS A 23 21.09 -7.97 12.63
N GLY A 24 21.08 -7.69 13.93
CA GLY A 24 22.11 -6.86 14.59
C GLY A 24 21.86 -5.35 14.56
N ASP A 25 20.70 -4.89 14.11
CA ASP A 25 20.28 -3.48 14.11
C ASP A 25 18.78 -3.37 14.45
N TYR A 26 18.31 -2.22 14.92
CA TYR A 26 16.88 -1.96 15.21
C TYR A 26 16.08 -1.51 13.97
N GLY A 27 16.72 -1.42 12.80
CA GLY A 27 16.06 -1.07 11.55
C GLY A 27 15.21 -2.21 10.96
N ALA A 28 14.15 -1.84 10.23
CA ALA A 28 13.37 -2.79 9.44
C ALA A 28 14.14 -3.25 8.19
N ASP A 29 14.05 -4.53 7.87
CA ASP A 29 14.47 -5.09 6.60
C ASP A 29 13.39 -4.85 5.55
N LEU A 30 13.76 -4.08 4.51
CA LEU A 30 12.87 -3.66 3.45
C LEU A 30 13.02 -4.52 2.18
N CYS A 31 13.86 -5.56 2.20
CA CYS A 31 14.17 -6.34 1.01
C CYS A 31 12.92 -6.93 0.34
N PHE A 32 11.96 -7.41 1.14
CA PHE A 32 10.72 -7.99 0.63
C PHE A 32 9.81 -6.94 -0.02
N VAL A 33 9.59 -5.80 0.66
CA VAL A 33 8.73 -4.74 0.11
C VAL A 33 9.36 -4.11 -1.12
N ASP A 34 10.69 -3.90 -1.12
CA ASP A 34 11.42 -3.37 -2.26
C ASP A 34 11.36 -4.33 -3.47
N ALA A 35 11.49 -5.64 -3.23
CA ALA A 35 11.40 -6.65 -4.28
C ALA A 35 10.00 -6.76 -4.89
N VAL A 36 8.94 -6.77 -4.07
CA VAL A 36 7.55 -6.81 -4.55
C VAL A 36 7.23 -5.55 -5.34
N MET A 37 7.57 -4.38 -4.82
CA MET A 37 7.32 -3.11 -5.50
C MET A 37 8.03 -3.04 -6.85
N ALA A 38 9.30 -3.47 -6.93
CA ALA A 38 10.04 -3.51 -8.19
C ALA A 38 9.45 -4.51 -9.19
N SER A 39 9.07 -5.70 -8.72
CA SER A 39 8.53 -6.77 -9.58
C SER A 39 7.15 -6.42 -10.12
N LEU A 40 6.30 -5.76 -9.31
CA LEU A 40 4.99 -5.29 -9.73
C LEU A 40 5.12 -4.10 -10.68
N ALA A 41 5.93 -3.09 -10.33
CA ALA A 41 5.99 -1.82 -11.06
C ALA A 41 6.30 -2.00 -12.54
N VAL A 42 7.29 -2.84 -12.90
CA VAL A 42 7.70 -3.04 -14.30
C VAL A 42 6.61 -3.62 -15.21
N LEU A 43 5.54 -4.16 -14.63
CA LEU A 43 4.40 -4.72 -15.36
C LEU A 43 3.23 -3.73 -15.50
N LEU A 44 3.25 -2.61 -14.76
CA LEU A 44 2.13 -1.66 -14.72
C LEU A 44 2.17 -0.72 -15.93
N ASP A 45 1.51 -1.13 -17.01
CA ASP A 45 1.36 -0.37 -18.26
C ASP A 45 0.09 0.50 -18.32
N LYS A 46 -0.79 0.36 -17.32
CA LYS A 46 -2.03 1.12 -17.15
C LYS A 46 -2.04 1.89 -15.84
N PRO A 47 -2.92 2.90 -15.71
CA PRO A 47 -3.08 3.63 -14.46
C PRO A 47 -3.45 2.70 -13.31
N ALA A 48 -2.64 2.65 -12.24
CA ALA A 48 -2.86 1.75 -11.10
C ALA A 48 -2.71 2.47 -9.75
N VAL A 49 -3.27 1.87 -8.69
CA VAL A 49 -3.07 2.32 -7.30
C VAL A 49 -2.44 1.18 -6.49
N ILE A 50 -1.28 1.43 -5.90
CA ILE A 50 -0.66 0.52 -4.95
C ILE A 50 -0.91 1.04 -3.54
N ILE A 51 -1.37 0.17 -2.64
CA ILE A 51 -1.62 0.48 -1.23
C ILE A 51 -0.66 -0.35 -0.38
N GLY A 52 0.35 0.29 0.18
CA GLY A 52 1.25 -0.33 1.14
C GLY A 52 0.58 -0.47 2.51
N LYS A 53 0.59 -1.69 3.07
CA LYS A 53 0.11 -2.01 4.42
C LYS A 53 1.26 -2.28 5.40
N SER A 54 2.37 -2.82 4.88
CA SER A 54 3.54 -3.22 5.66
C SER A 54 4.01 -2.13 6.61
N THR A 55 4.40 -2.52 7.82
CA THR A 55 5.03 -1.60 8.78
C THR A 55 6.41 -1.21 8.27
N VAL A 56 6.59 0.05 7.88
CA VAL A 56 7.85 0.56 7.32
C VAL A 56 8.31 1.83 8.05
N PRO A 57 9.63 2.11 8.09
CA PRO A 57 10.13 3.36 8.61
C PRO A 57 9.59 4.57 7.82
N VAL A 58 9.49 5.72 8.49
CA VAL A 58 9.13 7.00 7.87
C VAL A 58 10.04 7.29 6.66
N GLY A 59 9.47 7.87 5.60
CA GLY A 59 10.16 8.14 4.33
C GLY A 59 10.23 6.96 3.36
N THR A 60 9.94 5.73 3.81
CA THR A 60 9.94 4.55 2.92
C THR A 60 8.89 4.65 1.83
N ALA A 61 7.67 5.08 2.16
CA ALA A 61 6.59 5.24 1.19
C ALA A 61 6.93 6.25 0.09
N GLU A 62 7.54 7.39 0.44
CA GLU A 62 7.96 8.40 -0.54
C GLU A 62 9.05 7.87 -1.48
N ARG A 63 10.07 7.21 -0.91
CA ARG A 63 11.13 6.55 -1.68
C ARG A 63 10.57 5.51 -2.65
N LEU A 64 9.63 4.68 -2.17
CA LEU A 64 8.98 3.65 -2.98
C LEU A 64 8.10 4.27 -4.08
N ALA A 65 7.39 5.36 -3.80
CA ALA A 65 6.56 6.04 -4.80
C ALA A 65 7.41 6.54 -5.98
N ALA A 66 8.54 7.18 -5.69
CA ALA A 66 9.48 7.61 -6.72
C ALA A 66 10.04 6.43 -7.52
N ARG A 67 10.40 5.33 -6.84
CA ARG A 67 10.93 4.12 -7.49
C ARG A 67 9.90 3.44 -8.38
N VAL A 68 8.65 3.30 -7.93
CA VAL A 68 7.57 2.69 -8.71
C VAL A 68 7.31 3.49 -9.98
N ARG A 69 7.18 4.82 -9.89
CA ARG A 69 7.00 5.70 -11.05
C ARG A 69 8.14 5.62 -12.05
N ALA A 70 9.37 5.47 -11.57
CA ALA A 70 10.54 5.33 -12.44
C ALA A 70 10.60 3.98 -13.17
N LEU A 71 10.02 2.92 -12.58
CA LEU A 71 10.04 1.56 -13.15
C LEU A 71 8.80 1.25 -14.00
N ALA A 72 7.65 1.84 -13.67
CA ALA A 72 6.39 1.53 -14.33
C ALA A 72 6.28 2.17 -15.72
N PRO A 73 5.89 1.42 -16.76
CA PRO A 73 5.59 1.99 -18.07
C PRO A 73 4.51 3.08 -18.02
N ALA A 74 3.55 2.97 -17.09
CA ALA A 74 2.51 3.99 -16.87
C ALA A 74 3.01 5.25 -16.11
N GLY A 75 4.23 5.24 -15.56
CA GLY A 75 4.87 6.39 -14.94
C GLY A 75 4.05 7.03 -13.81
N GLU A 76 3.79 8.34 -13.94
CA GLU A 76 3.01 9.14 -12.98
C GLU A 76 1.54 8.68 -12.83
N ALA A 77 1.03 7.86 -13.76
CA ALA A 77 -0.30 7.28 -13.64
C ALA A 77 -0.35 6.11 -12.62
N VAL A 78 0.80 5.67 -12.08
CA VAL A 78 0.84 4.76 -10.92
C VAL A 78 0.97 5.56 -9.64
N GLU A 79 -0.06 5.46 -8.81
CA GLU A 79 -0.13 6.10 -7.50
C GLU A 79 0.25 5.10 -6.41
N LEU A 80 1.04 5.55 -5.43
CA LEU A 80 1.34 4.80 -4.22
C LEU A 80 0.77 5.54 -3.02
N ALA A 81 -0.05 4.85 -2.24
CA ALA A 81 -0.53 5.29 -0.95
C ALA A 81 -0.09 4.31 0.13
N TRP A 82 -0.07 4.77 1.38
CA TRP A 82 0.26 3.93 2.52
C TRP A 82 -0.91 3.91 3.50
N ASN A 83 -1.47 2.74 3.73
CA ASN A 83 -2.55 2.52 4.68
C ASN A 83 -2.06 1.57 5.78
N PRO A 84 -1.37 2.09 6.81
CA PRO A 84 -0.87 1.26 7.90
C PRO A 84 -1.97 0.40 8.50
N GLU A 85 -1.61 -0.79 8.96
CA GLU A 85 -2.49 -1.61 9.76
C GLU A 85 -2.23 -1.40 11.26
N PHE A 86 -3.29 -1.39 12.06
CA PHE A 86 -3.24 -1.25 13.52
C PHE A 86 -3.86 -2.49 14.17
N LEU A 87 -3.45 -3.67 13.71
CA LEU A 87 -4.00 -4.94 14.19
C LEU A 87 -3.26 -5.40 15.44
N ARG A 88 -4.01 -5.88 16.42
CA ARG A 88 -3.44 -6.59 17.56
C ARG A 88 -3.45 -8.09 17.29
N GLU A 89 -2.36 -8.75 17.64
CA GLU A 89 -2.26 -10.21 17.53
C GLU A 89 -3.38 -10.89 18.33
N GLY A 90 -4.08 -11.85 17.73
CA GLY A 90 -5.26 -12.50 18.32
C GLY A 90 -6.59 -11.75 18.15
N PHE A 91 -6.57 -10.49 17.70
CA PHE A 91 -7.77 -9.67 17.44
C PHE A 91 -7.87 -9.18 15.99
N ALA A 92 -6.98 -9.63 15.11
CA ALA A 92 -6.86 -9.16 13.73
C ALA A 92 -8.19 -9.12 12.95
N VAL A 93 -9.07 -10.11 13.14
CA VAL A 93 -10.40 -10.12 12.48
C VAL A 93 -11.27 -8.98 13.02
N GLN A 94 -11.39 -8.86 14.34
CA GLN A 94 -12.20 -7.82 14.97
C GLN A 94 -11.66 -6.42 14.65
N ASP A 95 -10.33 -6.23 14.74
CA ASP A 95 -9.68 -4.95 14.46
C ASP A 95 -9.78 -4.55 12.98
N THR A 96 -9.91 -5.52 12.06
CA THR A 96 -10.16 -5.25 10.65
C THR A 96 -11.63 -4.85 10.39
N LEU A 97 -12.58 -5.48 11.09
CA LEU A 97 -14.02 -5.23 10.90
C LEU A 97 -14.50 -3.98 11.65
N HIS A 98 -13.85 -3.60 12.74
CA HIS A 98 -14.22 -2.45 13.58
C HIS A 98 -12.96 -1.68 14.04
N PRO A 99 -12.21 -1.06 13.12
CA PRO A 99 -11.04 -0.28 13.49
C PRO A 99 -11.43 1.03 14.20
N ASP A 100 -10.60 1.47 15.15
CA ASP A 100 -10.79 2.77 15.83
C ASP A 100 -10.68 3.95 14.85
N ARG A 101 -9.87 3.79 13.79
CA ARG A 101 -9.70 4.74 12.68
C ARG A 101 -9.01 4.07 11.50
N LEU A 102 -9.21 4.64 10.32
CA LEU A 102 -8.41 4.39 9.13
C LEU A 102 -7.37 5.51 9.00
N VAL A 103 -6.16 5.16 8.56
CA VAL A 103 -5.10 6.14 8.28
C VAL A 103 -4.63 5.92 6.86
N LEU A 104 -4.59 6.99 6.07
CA LEU A 104 -4.05 6.96 4.71
C LEU A 104 -3.00 8.06 4.53
N GLY A 105 -1.77 7.65 4.23
CA GLY A 105 -0.71 8.52 3.74
C GLY A 105 -0.75 8.59 2.22
N ILE A 106 -0.89 9.80 1.68
CA ILE A 106 -0.80 10.11 0.24
C ILE A 106 0.24 11.20 0.01
N GLY A 107 0.91 11.16 -1.15
CA GLY A 107 2.00 12.09 -1.44
C GLY A 107 1.55 13.56 -1.52
N ARG A 108 0.38 13.83 -2.13
CA ARG A 108 -0.25 15.15 -2.12
C ARG A 108 -1.77 14.98 -1.93
N PRO A 109 -2.36 15.60 -0.89
CA PRO A 109 -3.81 15.59 -0.70
C PRO A 109 -4.56 16.16 -1.90
N GLY A 110 -5.66 15.50 -2.30
CA GLY A 110 -6.47 15.89 -3.46
C GLY A 110 -5.81 15.71 -4.82
N SER A 111 -4.60 15.12 -4.88
CA SER A 111 -3.97 14.74 -6.16
C SER A 111 -4.17 13.25 -6.42
N GLY A 112 -4.71 12.92 -7.58
CA GLY A 112 -4.88 11.53 -8.01
C GLY A 112 -6.15 10.87 -7.47
N ARG A 113 -6.25 9.55 -7.67
CA ARG A 113 -7.42 8.73 -7.33
C ARG A 113 -7.23 7.86 -6.09
N ALA A 114 -6.03 7.79 -5.51
CA ALA A 114 -5.73 6.87 -4.42
C ALA A 114 -6.64 7.06 -3.19
N GLU A 115 -6.91 8.30 -2.78
CA GLU A 115 -7.82 8.56 -1.65
C GLU A 115 -9.24 8.09 -1.97
N GLN A 116 -9.76 8.43 -3.16
CA GLN A 116 -11.09 8.03 -3.59
C GLN A 116 -11.23 6.50 -3.62
N VAL A 117 -10.24 5.81 -4.20
CA VAL A 117 -10.21 4.34 -4.27
C VAL A 117 -10.21 3.73 -2.88
N VAL A 118 -9.41 4.26 -1.94
CA VAL A 118 -9.36 3.73 -0.57
C VAL A 118 -10.69 3.99 0.16
N ARG A 119 -11.32 5.15 -0.04
CA ARG A 119 -12.64 5.44 0.54
C ARG A 119 -13.73 4.55 -0.02
N GLU A 120 -13.65 4.17 -1.29
CA GLU A 120 -14.56 3.21 -1.92
C GLU A 120 -14.37 1.80 -1.33
N ILE A 121 -13.11 1.35 -1.21
CA ILE A 121 -12.76 0.05 -0.60
C ILE A 121 -13.27 -0.06 0.84
N TYR A 122 -13.17 1.02 1.62
CA TYR A 122 -13.61 1.05 3.02
C TYR A 122 -14.99 1.67 3.21
N SER A 123 -15.81 1.76 2.16
CA SER A 123 -17.10 2.48 2.19
C SER A 123 -18.04 2.01 3.30
N ASP A 124 -18.13 0.71 3.54
CA ASP A 124 -18.94 0.14 4.62
C ASP A 124 -18.46 0.62 6.00
N LEU A 125 -17.16 0.55 6.27
CA LEU A 125 -16.57 1.03 7.54
C LEU A 125 -16.80 2.53 7.74
N LEU A 126 -16.68 3.33 6.67
CA LEU A 126 -16.97 4.76 6.73
C LEU A 126 -18.45 5.03 6.98
N GLY A 127 -19.34 4.21 6.41
CA GLY A 127 -20.78 4.24 6.67
C GLY A 127 -21.12 3.97 8.15
N ASP A 128 -20.35 3.10 8.80
CA ASP A 128 -20.45 2.81 10.24
C ASP A 128 -19.83 3.89 11.14
N GLY A 129 -19.33 4.98 10.56
CA GLY A 129 -18.79 6.13 11.29
C GLY A 129 -17.33 5.98 11.72
N VAL A 130 -16.59 5.03 11.14
CA VAL A 130 -15.13 4.91 11.37
C VAL A 130 -14.43 6.18 10.89
N PRO A 131 -13.62 6.85 11.74
CA PRO A 131 -12.85 8.02 11.33
C PRO A 131 -11.82 7.70 10.24
N PHE A 132 -11.63 8.63 9.29
CA PHE A 132 -10.65 8.55 8.19
C PHE A 132 -9.76 9.80 8.15
#